data_AF-A0A453GLL5-F1
#
_entry.id   AF-A0A453GLL5-F1
#
_cell.length_a   1.000
_cell.length_b   1.000
_cell.length_c   1.000
_cell.angle_alpha   90.00
_cell.angle_beta   90.00
_cell.angle_gamma   90.00
#
_symmetry.space_group_name_H-M   'P 1'
#
loop_
_entity.id
_entity.type
_entity.pdbx_description
1 polymer ?
#
loop_
_entity_poly.entity_id
_entity_poly.type
_entity_poly.pdbx_seq_one_letter_code
_entity_poly.pdbx_strand_id
1 'polypeptide(L)'
;MPGMRGSAPVLALAMLVGVFIAQAPAGVQSIGVCYGIIGNNLPPPSDVVQFYRFLGITNMRVYSVQLQALDALRGSGISLSLGTTNNDVAVLASSLSAAAAWVQANVKPYYRAAVDVRYISVGNELASDTAPSILAAMRNLNDALAAEGLGGAGAGIKVSTAVRLDVIANSFPPSAAVFAQPYMGDVARLLAATGAPLLANVYPYIAHRTSPRDIQLNYATFQPGATPVRDAGNGLMYTNLFDAMVDALYAALEKAGAPAVRVVVSETGWPSAGGFAATPENARAYNQGLIDHVARGTPKRPGPIEAYVFAMFNENMKPGDETERNFGLFYPNKLPVYPMRFA
;
A
#
# COMPACT_ATOMS: atom_id res chain seq x y z
N MET A 1 -31.55 -72.82 18.66
CA MET A 1 -31.27 -72.49 17.24
C MET A 1 -32.31 -71.47 16.78
N PRO A 2 -31.93 -70.45 16.00
CA PRO A 2 -31.52 -69.14 16.56
C PRO A 2 -32.28 -67.93 15.97
N GLY A 3 -32.03 -66.75 16.55
CA GLY A 3 -32.26 -65.43 15.96
C GLY A 3 -32.31 -64.33 17.03
N MET A 4 -31.21 -63.89 17.64
CA MET A 4 -30.32 -62.80 17.16
C MET A 4 -31.11 -61.60 16.62
N ARG A 5 -30.93 -60.32 16.95
CA ARG A 5 -29.98 -59.41 17.64
C ARG A 5 -30.84 -58.11 17.79
N GLY A 6 -30.60 -57.08 18.57
CA GLY A 6 -29.43 -56.52 19.22
C GLY A 6 -29.86 -55.08 19.59
N SER A 7 -29.49 -54.65 20.78
CA SER A 7 -29.74 -53.33 21.34
C SER A 7 -28.89 -52.25 20.66
N ALA A 8 -29.47 -51.07 20.42
CA ALA A 8 -28.73 -49.81 20.26
C ALA A 8 -29.54 -48.64 20.85
N PRO A 9 -28.93 -47.78 21.68
CA PRO A 9 -29.56 -46.60 22.26
C PRO A 9 -29.44 -45.41 21.30
N VAL A 10 -30.51 -44.61 21.12
CA VAL A 10 -30.43 -43.35 20.38
C VAL A 10 -30.28 -42.20 21.37
N LEU A 11 -29.15 -41.53 21.17
CA LEU A 11 -28.57 -40.43 21.91
C LEU A 11 -29.46 -39.16 21.89
N ALA A 12 -29.46 -38.44 23.01
CA ALA A 12 -30.17 -37.20 23.22
C ALA A 12 -29.72 -36.06 22.27
N LEU A 13 -30.68 -35.39 21.66
CA LEU A 13 -30.48 -34.19 20.82
C LEU A 13 -30.60 -32.94 21.68
N ALA A 14 -29.46 -32.35 22.07
CA ALA A 14 -29.41 -31.01 22.66
C ALA A 14 -29.35 -29.96 21.54
N MET A 15 -30.42 -29.17 21.37
CA MET A 15 -30.41 -27.98 20.50
C MET A 15 -29.57 -26.88 21.15
N LEU A 16 -28.42 -26.55 20.53
CA LEU A 16 -27.67 -25.34 20.82
C LEU A 16 -28.24 -24.20 19.96
N VAL A 17 -28.94 -23.25 20.59
CA VAL A 17 -29.33 -21.99 19.94
C VAL A 17 -28.08 -21.12 19.83
N GLY A 18 -27.46 -21.12 18.66
CA GLY A 18 -26.37 -20.21 18.33
C GLY A 18 -26.91 -18.80 18.10
N VAL A 19 -26.66 -17.90 19.05
CA VAL A 19 -26.86 -16.46 18.86
C VAL A 19 -25.84 -15.97 17.83
N PHE A 20 -26.28 -15.73 16.60
CA PHE A 20 -25.52 -14.93 15.64
C PHE A 20 -25.54 -13.47 16.09
N ILE A 21 -24.52 -13.06 16.84
CA ILE A 21 -24.20 -11.63 16.94
C ILE A 21 -23.63 -11.26 15.57
N ALA A 22 -24.46 -10.63 14.75
CA ALA A 22 -23.99 -9.89 13.59
C ALA A 22 -23.07 -8.78 14.13
N GLN A 23 -21.76 -8.98 14.03
CA GLN A 23 -20.83 -7.88 14.20
C GLN A 23 -21.12 -6.90 13.07
N ALA A 24 -21.65 -5.73 13.42
CA ALA A 24 -21.58 -4.57 12.53
C ALA A 24 -20.12 -4.44 12.08
N PRO A 25 -19.83 -4.19 10.79
CA PRO A 25 -18.47 -4.01 10.36
C PRO A 25 -17.85 -2.89 11.19
N ALA A 26 -16.81 -3.23 11.96
CA ALA A 26 -15.96 -2.25 12.59
C ALA A 26 -15.54 -1.24 11.50
N GLY A 27 -15.69 0.05 11.82
CA GLY A 27 -15.71 1.15 10.86
C GLY A 27 -14.72 1.02 9.71
N VAL A 28 -15.19 1.39 8.52
CA VAL A 28 -14.39 1.52 7.29
C VAL A 28 -13.04 2.11 7.65
N GLN A 29 -11.98 1.30 7.55
CA GLN A 29 -10.63 1.84 7.55
C GLN A 29 -10.53 2.72 6.31
N SER A 30 -10.47 4.04 6.52
CA SER A 30 -10.27 5.00 5.45
C SER A 30 -9.04 4.61 4.64
N ILE A 31 -9.23 4.43 3.33
CA ILE A 31 -8.14 4.33 2.38
C ILE A 31 -7.25 5.57 2.46
N GLY A 32 -5.97 5.44 2.15
CA GLY A 32 -5.08 6.58 1.97
C GLY A 32 -5.13 7.12 0.54
N VAL A 33 -4.65 8.35 0.36
CA VAL A 33 -4.48 8.95 -0.97
C VAL A 33 -3.11 9.63 -1.06
N CYS A 34 -2.39 9.40 -2.14
CA CYS A 34 -1.12 10.02 -2.43
C CYS A 34 -1.32 11.49 -2.82
N TYR A 35 -0.58 12.40 -2.18
CA TYR A 35 -0.54 13.81 -2.52
C TYR A 35 0.70 14.11 -3.38
N GLY A 36 0.52 13.99 -4.69
CA GLY A 36 1.49 14.43 -5.70
C GLY A 36 1.43 15.94 -5.91
N ILE A 37 2.58 16.55 -6.22
CA ILE A 37 2.75 18.00 -6.38
C ILE A 37 3.41 18.42 -7.69
N ILE A 38 3.49 17.51 -8.67
CA ILE A 38 4.11 17.78 -9.96
C ILE A 38 3.08 18.44 -10.89
N GLY A 39 2.63 19.64 -10.53
CA GLY A 39 1.72 20.45 -11.32
C GLY A 39 1.80 21.94 -10.99
N ASN A 40 1.49 22.80 -11.96
CA ASN A 40 1.55 24.26 -11.81
C ASN A 40 0.19 24.93 -11.51
N ASN A 41 -0.85 24.13 -11.31
CA ASN A 41 -2.23 24.58 -11.12
C ASN A 41 -2.92 23.94 -9.90
N LEU A 42 -2.16 23.30 -9.02
CA LEU A 42 -2.66 22.59 -7.85
C LEU A 42 -3.07 23.56 -6.72
N PRO A 43 -4.07 23.20 -5.89
CA PRO A 43 -4.42 23.97 -4.70
C PRO A 43 -3.25 24.09 -3.71
N PRO A 44 -3.21 25.14 -2.88
CA PRO A 44 -2.21 25.27 -1.83
C PRO A 44 -2.35 24.12 -0.80
N PRO A 45 -1.26 23.68 -0.14
CA PRO A 45 -1.31 22.50 0.74
C PRO A 45 -2.31 22.59 1.91
N SER A 46 -2.57 23.79 2.44
CA SER A 46 -3.61 24.02 3.46
C SER A 46 -5.01 23.64 2.97
N ASP A 47 -5.33 24.00 1.72
CA ASP A 47 -6.61 23.66 1.10
C ASP A 47 -6.69 22.16 0.84
N VAL A 48 -5.59 21.53 0.46
CA VAL A 48 -5.53 20.08 0.23
C VAL A 48 -5.78 19.34 1.54
N VAL A 49 -5.12 19.72 2.64
CA VAL A 49 -5.34 19.08 3.95
C VAL A 49 -6.79 19.24 4.43
N GLN A 50 -7.38 20.43 4.26
CA GLN A 50 -8.80 20.63 4.56
C GLN A 50 -9.69 19.76 3.67
N PHE A 51 -9.33 19.59 2.40
CA PHE A 51 -10.07 18.77 1.46
C PHE A 51 -9.99 17.27 1.80
N TYR A 52 -8.82 16.76 2.23
CA TYR A 52 -8.69 15.41 2.77
C TYR A 52 -9.64 15.18 3.94
N ARG A 53 -9.68 16.12 4.90
CA ARG A 53 -10.60 16.05 6.05
C ARG A 53 -12.07 16.10 5.63
N PHE A 54 -12.41 16.96 4.68
CA PHE A 54 -13.76 17.04 4.12
C PHE A 54 -14.21 15.73 3.48
N LEU A 55 -13.30 15.04 2.78
CA LEU A 55 -13.55 13.74 2.15
C LEU A 55 -13.49 12.56 3.13
N GLY A 56 -13.09 12.78 4.38
CA GLY A 56 -12.88 11.70 5.36
C GLY A 56 -11.65 10.84 5.10
N ILE A 57 -10.70 11.30 4.28
CA ILE A 57 -9.45 10.57 3.99
C ILE A 57 -8.47 10.80 5.15
N THR A 58 -8.13 9.74 5.87
CA THR A 58 -7.30 9.84 7.09
C THR A 58 -5.83 9.48 6.89
N ASN A 59 -5.42 9.04 5.70
CA ASN A 59 -4.03 8.67 5.41
C ASN A 59 -3.52 9.40 4.16
N MET A 60 -2.36 10.05 4.26
CA MET A 60 -1.71 10.78 3.18
C MET A 60 -0.30 10.24 2.94
N ARG A 61 0.06 10.06 1.67
CA ARG A 61 1.45 9.81 1.28
C ARG A 61 2.01 11.03 0.58
N VAL A 62 3.20 11.48 0.97
CA VAL A 62 3.98 12.50 0.27
C VAL A 62 5.34 11.94 -0.12
N TYR A 63 5.90 12.40 -1.24
CA TYR A 63 7.09 11.82 -1.86
C TYR A 63 8.42 12.41 -1.37
N SER A 64 8.36 13.51 -0.64
CA SER A 64 9.51 14.25 -0.12
C SER A 64 9.06 15.16 1.02
N VAL A 65 10.01 15.77 1.71
CA VAL A 65 9.74 16.80 2.72
C VAL A 65 9.16 18.03 2.04
N GLN A 66 7.87 18.25 2.24
CA GLN A 66 7.16 19.43 1.75
C GLN A 66 6.75 20.30 2.93
N LEU A 67 7.56 21.31 3.25
CA LEU A 67 7.38 22.12 4.48
C LEU A 67 5.97 22.69 4.60
N GLN A 68 5.41 23.25 3.52
CA GLN A 68 4.05 23.80 3.53
C GLN A 68 2.96 22.74 3.77
N ALA A 69 3.14 21.51 3.28
CA ALA A 69 2.21 20.41 3.54
C ALA A 69 2.35 19.91 4.98
N LEU A 70 3.58 19.77 5.49
CA LEU A 70 3.85 19.39 6.87
C LEU A 70 3.31 20.42 7.87
N ASP A 71 3.42 21.72 7.54
CA ASP A 71 2.81 22.79 8.32
C ASP A 71 1.28 22.69 8.36
N ALA A 72 0.66 22.42 7.20
CA ALA A 72 -0.79 22.25 7.10
C ALA A 72 -1.29 21.00 7.84
N LEU A 73 -0.48 19.94 7.95
CA LEU A 73 -0.85 18.68 8.59
C LEU A 73 -0.85 18.73 10.12
N ARG A 74 -0.28 19.76 10.75
CA ARG A 74 -0.20 19.89 12.22
C ARG A 74 -1.59 19.81 12.85
N GLY A 75 -1.81 18.81 13.72
CA GLY A 75 -3.10 18.61 14.40
C GLY A 75 -4.26 18.27 13.48
N SER A 76 -4.01 17.89 12.21
CA SER A 76 -5.06 17.55 11.24
C SER A 76 -5.75 16.21 11.54
N GLY A 77 -5.06 15.32 12.27
CA GLY A 77 -5.48 13.93 12.48
C GLY A 77 -5.26 13.02 11.26
N ILE A 78 -4.62 13.52 10.19
CA ILE A 78 -4.25 12.73 9.01
C ILE A 78 -2.89 12.07 9.29
N SER A 79 -2.88 10.75 9.22
CA SER A 79 -1.66 9.95 9.26
C SER A 79 -0.82 10.15 8.00
N LEU A 80 0.51 10.24 8.16
CA LEU A 80 1.45 10.56 7.09
C LEU A 80 2.43 9.42 6.82
N SER A 81 2.54 9.04 5.55
CA SER A 81 3.68 8.32 4.98
C SER A 81 4.60 9.32 4.27
N LEU A 82 5.78 9.55 4.83
CA LEU A 82 6.74 10.56 4.37
C LEU A 82 7.88 9.90 3.59
N GLY A 83 8.00 10.19 2.30
CA GLY A 83 9.15 9.77 1.48
C GLY A 83 10.39 10.64 1.71
N THR A 84 11.57 10.02 1.61
CA THR A 84 12.81 10.72 1.27
C THR A 84 12.87 10.90 -0.25
N THR A 85 13.62 11.88 -0.74
CA THR A 85 13.95 11.88 -2.17
C THR A 85 14.93 10.74 -2.47
N ASN A 86 15.03 10.34 -3.74
CA ASN A 86 16.04 9.36 -4.16
C ASN A 86 17.47 9.90 -4.00
N ASN A 87 17.67 11.22 -4.09
CA ASN A 87 18.98 11.85 -3.86
C ASN A 87 19.39 11.84 -2.38
N ASP A 88 18.43 11.87 -1.45
CA ASP A 88 18.71 11.81 -0.01
C ASP A 88 19.32 10.47 0.40
N VAL A 89 19.01 9.38 -0.32
CA VAL A 89 19.32 8.01 0.11
C VAL A 89 20.83 7.80 0.29
N ALA A 90 21.66 8.28 -0.63
CA ALA A 90 23.12 8.18 -0.52
C ALA A 90 23.66 9.01 0.66
N VAL A 91 23.09 10.18 0.90
CA VAL A 91 23.47 11.06 2.02
C VAL A 91 23.09 10.42 3.36
N LEU A 92 21.87 9.89 3.47
CA LEU A 92 21.38 9.19 4.66
C LEU A 92 22.18 7.91 4.94
N ALA A 93 22.64 7.22 3.89
CA ALA A 93 23.48 6.04 4.01
C ALA A 93 24.91 6.36 4.49
N SER A 94 25.40 7.58 4.20
CA SER A 94 26.81 7.94 4.43
C SER A 94 27.23 7.91 5.90
N SER A 95 26.32 8.23 6.83
CA SER A 95 26.59 8.27 8.26
C SER A 95 25.32 8.38 9.11
N LEU A 96 25.40 7.91 10.35
CA LEU A 96 24.35 8.13 11.35
C LEU A 96 24.13 9.63 11.63
N SER A 97 25.17 10.45 11.61
CA SER A 97 25.05 11.90 11.82
C SER A 97 24.25 12.58 10.71
N ALA A 98 24.42 12.17 9.44
CA ALA A 98 23.61 12.67 8.33
C ALA A 98 22.13 12.32 8.51
N ALA A 99 21.81 11.07 8.89
CA ALA A 99 20.44 10.66 9.18
C ALA A 99 19.85 11.40 10.39
N ALA A 100 20.63 11.58 11.46
CA ALA A 100 20.20 12.34 12.64
C ALA A 100 19.89 13.80 12.30
N ALA A 101 20.74 14.46 11.52
CA ALA A 101 20.50 15.82 11.05
C ALA A 101 19.20 15.91 10.21
N TRP A 102 18.97 14.93 9.33
CA TRP A 102 17.75 14.87 8.53
C TRP A 102 16.50 14.68 9.41
N VAL A 103 16.53 13.78 10.40
CA VAL A 103 15.41 13.58 11.35
C VAL A 103 15.14 14.85 12.16
N GLN A 104 16.19 15.52 12.64
CA GLN A 104 16.08 16.75 13.43
C GLN A 104 15.49 17.90 12.63
N ALA A 105 15.82 18.01 11.34
CA ALA A 105 15.31 19.07 10.47
C ALA A 105 13.87 18.78 9.99
N ASN A 106 13.59 17.53 9.62
CA ASN A 106 12.44 17.21 8.76
C ASN A 106 11.33 16.43 9.46
N VAL A 107 11.60 15.80 10.60
CA VAL A 107 10.64 14.91 11.27
C VAL A 107 10.32 15.40 12.67
N LYS A 108 11.34 15.57 13.51
CA LYS A 108 11.20 15.88 14.93
C LYS A 108 10.35 17.14 15.20
N PRO A 109 10.50 18.27 14.47
CA PRO A 109 9.69 19.47 14.73
C PRO A 109 8.20 19.23 14.46
N TYR A 110 7.90 18.50 13.39
CA TYR A 110 6.53 18.23 12.95
C TYR A 110 5.84 17.17 13.79
N TYR A 111 6.57 16.11 14.17
CA TYR A 111 6.07 15.11 15.09
C TYR A 111 5.69 15.74 16.44
N ARG A 112 6.56 16.61 16.99
CA ARG A 112 6.26 17.37 18.21
C ARG A 112 5.11 18.38 18.05
N ALA A 113 4.87 18.84 16.83
CA ALA A 113 3.74 19.69 16.46
C ALA A 113 2.48 18.89 16.05
N ALA A 114 2.39 17.61 16.49
CA ALA A 114 1.24 16.74 16.27
C ALA A 114 0.93 16.43 14.79
N VAL A 115 1.95 16.31 13.94
CA VAL A 115 1.85 15.59 12.67
C VAL A 115 2.03 14.10 12.93
N ASP A 116 1.04 13.29 12.56
CA ASP A 116 1.02 11.85 12.78
C ASP A 116 1.85 11.11 11.72
N VAL A 117 3.18 11.16 11.83
CA VAL A 117 4.07 10.43 10.91
C VAL A 117 4.06 8.94 11.26
N ARG A 118 3.53 8.10 10.39
CA ARG A 118 3.50 6.64 10.57
C ARG A 118 4.71 5.96 9.96
N TYR A 119 5.05 6.38 8.74
CA TYR A 119 6.10 5.76 7.94
C TYR A 119 7.08 6.78 7.40
N ILE A 120 8.36 6.41 7.37
CA ILE A 120 9.37 7.06 6.53
C ILE A 120 9.81 6.07 5.45
N SER A 121 9.60 6.43 4.18
CA SER A 121 10.02 5.63 3.03
C SER A 121 11.39 6.09 2.54
N VAL A 122 12.39 5.23 2.65
CA VAL A 122 13.74 5.45 2.11
C VAL A 122 13.71 5.19 0.61
N GLY A 123 13.64 6.28 -0.15
CA GLY A 123 13.50 6.27 -1.59
C GLY A 123 12.13 5.81 -2.08
N ASN A 124 11.96 5.94 -3.41
CA ASN A 124 10.80 5.47 -4.15
C ASN A 124 11.29 4.80 -5.44
N GLU A 125 10.99 3.51 -5.58
CA GLU A 125 11.23 2.72 -6.78
C GLU A 125 12.68 2.76 -7.30
N LEU A 126 13.62 2.77 -6.35
CA LEU A 126 15.03 2.81 -6.63
C LEU A 126 15.49 1.59 -7.41
N ALA A 127 16.46 1.80 -8.31
CA ALA A 127 17.10 0.74 -9.07
C ALA A 127 17.99 -0.15 -8.17
N SER A 128 18.21 -1.39 -8.59
CA SER A 128 18.91 -2.40 -7.80
C SER A 128 20.37 -2.08 -7.49
N ASP A 129 21.01 -1.22 -8.28
CA ASP A 129 22.39 -0.75 -8.06
C ASP A 129 22.53 0.17 -6.83
N THR A 130 21.42 0.78 -6.37
CA THR A 130 21.40 1.58 -5.14
C THR A 130 21.20 0.77 -3.86
N ALA A 131 21.05 -0.56 -3.97
CA ALA A 131 20.72 -1.47 -2.88
C ALA A 131 21.56 -1.31 -1.59
N PRO A 132 22.91 -1.17 -1.65
CA PRO A 132 23.71 -0.98 -0.43
C PRO A 132 23.32 0.31 0.33
N SER A 133 22.96 1.37 -0.41
CA SER A 133 22.58 2.65 0.18
C SER A 133 21.20 2.58 0.83
N ILE A 134 20.25 1.83 0.26
CA ILE A 134 18.90 1.67 0.83
C ILE A 134 19.00 1.08 2.24
N LEU A 135 19.68 -0.07 2.38
CA LEU A 135 19.78 -0.75 3.67
C LEU A 135 20.54 0.08 4.71
N ALA A 136 21.64 0.73 4.31
CA ALA A 136 22.40 1.59 5.20
C ALA A 136 21.60 2.81 5.66
N ALA A 137 20.90 3.50 4.75
CA ALA A 137 20.03 4.62 5.08
C ALA A 137 18.87 4.21 6.00
N MET A 138 18.25 3.05 5.76
CA MET A 138 17.20 2.53 6.64
C MET A 138 17.71 2.26 8.06
N ARG A 139 18.90 1.68 8.20
CA ARG A 139 19.53 1.45 9.52
C ARG A 139 19.83 2.78 10.22
N ASN A 140 20.50 3.70 9.54
CA ASN A 140 20.83 5.01 10.10
C ASN A 140 19.59 5.80 10.53
N LEU A 141 18.50 5.75 9.75
CA LEU A 141 17.24 6.39 10.11
C LEU A 141 16.55 5.71 11.30
N ASN A 142 16.54 4.38 11.38
CA ASN A 142 16.01 3.67 12.54
C ASN A 142 16.75 4.08 13.82
N ASP A 143 18.08 4.11 13.78
CA ASP A 143 18.91 4.49 14.92
C ASP A 143 18.71 5.97 15.30
N ALA A 144 18.65 6.87 14.32
CA ALA A 144 18.38 8.29 14.54
C ALA A 144 16.99 8.55 15.16
N LEU A 145 15.95 7.85 14.69
CA LEU A 145 14.61 7.94 15.25
C LEU A 145 14.54 7.35 16.66
N ALA A 146 15.24 6.24 16.92
CA ALA A 146 15.31 5.63 18.24
C ALA A 146 15.99 6.56 19.25
N ALA A 147 17.08 7.22 18.86
CA ALA A 147 17.79 8.19 19.70
C ALA A 147 16.92 9.41 20.09
N GLU A 148 15.93 9.75 19.26
CA GLU A 148 14.98 10.84 19.51
C GLU A 148 13.69 10.36 20.21
N GLY A 149 13.57 9.06 20.52
CA GLY A 149 12.36 8.46 21.09
C GLY A 149 11.16 8.46 20.13
N LEU A 150 11.40 8.61 18.83
CA LEU A 150 10.38 8.67 17.78
C LEU A 150 10.15 7.31 17.10
N GLY A 151 11.13 6.40 17.19
CA GLY A 151 11.08 5.06 16.58
C GLY A 151 10.85 3.93 17.59
N GLY A 152 11.28 2.71 17.22
CA GLY A 152 11.30 1.54 18.10
C GLY A 152 10.18 0.52 17.84
N ALA A 153 10.09 -0.51 18.69
CA ALA A 153 9.23 -1.68 18.49
C ALA A 153 7.72 -1.40 18.64
N GLY A 154 7.34 -0.31 19.33
CA GLY A 154 5.95 0.08 19.57
C GLY A 154 5.30 0.90 18.44
N ALA A 155 4.38 1.79 18.81
CA ALA A 155 3.63 2.68 17.89
C ALA A 155 4.45 3.88 17.35
N GLY A 156 5.78 3.81 17.40
CA GLY A 156 6.67 4.82 16.84
C GLY A 156 6.72 4.78 15.31
N ILE A 157 7.37 5.78 14.71
CA ILE A 157 7.60 5.91 13.28
C ILE A 157 8.34 4.67 12.77
N LYS A 158 7.84 4.03 11.71
CA LYS A 158 8.48 2.87 11.08
C LYS A 158 9.22 3.29 9.82
N VAL A 159 10.46 2.84 9.68
CA VAL A 159 11.27 3.07 8.47
C VAL A 159 11.08 1.89 7.51
N SER A 160 10.77 2.20 6.26
CA SER A 160 10.63 1.23 5.18
C SER A 160 11.26 1.76 3.88
N THR A 161 11.01 1.10 2.77
CA THR A 161 11.32 1.55 1.41
C THR A 161 10.14 1.21 0.50
N ALA A 162 9.89 2.02 -0.52
CA ALA A 162 8.81 1.83 -1.49
C ALA A 162 9.36 1.21 -2.78
N VAL A 163 8.84 0.03 -3.14
CA VAL A 163 9.32 -0.75 -4.29
C VAL A 163 8.27 -0.85 -5.40
N ARG A 164 8.70 -0.95 -6.66
CA ARG A 164 7.86 -1.45 -7.76
C ARG A 164 7.71 -2.96 -7.66
N LEU A 165 6.71 -3.50 -8.36
CA LEU A 165 6.53 -4.94 -8.47
C LEU A 165 7.58 -5.66 -9.33
N ASP A 166 8.41 -4.96 -10.10
CA ASP A 166 9.57 -5.57 -10.79
C ASP A 166 10.64 -6.08 -9.80
N VAL A 167 10.50 -5.77 -8.51
CA VAL A 167 11.33 -6.30 -7.42
C VAL A 167 11.14 -7.82 -7.21
N ILE A 168 10.03 -8.39 -7.69
CA ILE A 168 9.76 -9.83 -7.64
C ILE A 168 9.91 -10.47 -9.03
N ALA A 169 10.46 -11.68 -9.04
CA ALA A 169 10.49 -12.57 -10.20
C ALA A 169 9.47 -13.71 -10.00
N ASN A 170 9.08 -14.37 -11.10
CA ASN A 170 8.17 -15.51 -11.10
C ASN A 170 6.83 -15.23 -10.40
N SER A 171 6.23 -14.08 -10.68
CA SER A 171 5.00 -13.61 -10.02
C SER A 171 3.74 -14.41 -10.39
N PHE A 172 3.82 -15.34 -11.34
CA PHE A 172 2.72 -16.23 -11.71
C PHE A 172 3.14 -17.73 -11.67
N PRO A 173 2.38 -18.59 -10.94
CA PRO A 173 1.31 -18.20 -10.01
C PRO A 173 1.88 -17.42 -8.80
N PRO A 174 1.08 -16.66 -8.04
CA PRO A 174 1.57 -15.82 -6.93
C PRO A 174 2.47 -16.57 -5.94
N SER A 175 2.15 -17.81 -5.61
CA SER A 175 2.95 -18.67 -4.72
C SER A 175 4.39 -18.93 -5.22
N ALA A 176 4.67 -18.78 -6.50
CA ALA A 176 5.98 -18.99 -7.09
C ALA A 176 6.93 -17.78 -6.90
N ALA A 177 6.39 -16.61 -6.55
CA ALA A 177 7.14 -15.37 -6.49
C ALA A 177 8.32 -15.42 -5.51
N VAL A 178 9.43 -14.80 -5.91
CA VAL A 178 10.67 -14.61 -5.13
C VAL A 178 11.18 -13.20 -5.39
N PHE A 179 11.97 -12.63 -4.49
CA PHE A 179 12.67 -11.39 -4.82
C PHE A 179 13.67 -11.63 -5.97
N ALA A 180 13.64 -10.75 -6.97
CA ALA A 180 14.48 -10.84 -8.15
C ALA A 180 15.97 -10.59 -7.83
N GLN A 181 16.25 -9.89 -6.72
CA GLN A 181 17.59 -9.49 -6.33
C GLN A 181 17.88 -9.80 -4.86
N PRO A 182 19.12 -10.21 -4.49
CA PRO A 182 19.44 -10.65 -3.13
C PRO A 182 19.23 -9.58 -2.03
N TYR A 183 19.45 -8.30 -2.35
CA TYR A 183 19.38 -7.22 -1.36
C TYR A 183 18.02 -7.11 -0.67
N MET A 184 16.94 -7.51 -1.34
CA MET A 184 15.61 -7.51 -0.76
C MET A 184 15.44 -8.55 0.35
N GLY A 185 16.26 -9.60 0.36
CA GLY A 185 16.34 -10.51 1.50
C GLY A 185 16.85 -9.79 2.76
N ASP A 186 17.85 -8.91 2.61
CA ASP A 186 18.36 -8.09 3.72
C ASP A 186 17.35 -7.04 4.17
N VAL A 187 16.70 -6.36 3.22
CA VAL A 187 15.61 -5.41 3.51
C VAL A 187 14.48 -6.13 4.26
N ALA A 188 14.02 -7.29 3.78
CA ALA A 188 12.94 -8.06 4.41
C ALA A 188 13.30 -8.48 5.84
N ARG A 189 14.53 -8.93 6.09
CA ARG A 189 15.02 -9.25 7.44
C ARG A 189 15.07 -8.02 8.35
N LEU A 190 15.50 -6.87 7.83
CA LEU A 190 15.50 -5.61 8.60
C LEU A 190 14.07 -5.18 8.96
N LEU A 191 13.15 -5.25 8.00
CA LEU A 191 11.73 -4.95 8.23
C LEU A 191 11.12 -5.87 9.30
N ALA A 192 11.43 -7.17 9.23
CA ALA A 192 10.99 -8.13 10.25
C ALA A 192 11.53 -7.79 11.64
N ALA A 193 12.83 -7.44 11.75
CA ALA A 193 13.48 -7.11 13.02
C ALA A 193 12.94 -5.80 13.63
N THR A 194 12.49 -4.85 12.81
CA THR A 194 11.99 -3.53 13.24
C THR A 194 10.47 -3.46 13.37
N GLY A 195 9.77 -4.52 12.95
CA GLY A 195 8.30 -4.56 12.87
C GLY A 195 7.72 -3.57 11.85
N ALA A 196 8.52 -3.17 10.85
CA ALA A 196 8.09 -2.28 9.78
C ALA A 196 7.46 -3.06 8.62
N PRO A 197 6.47 -2.49 7.91
CA PRO A 197 5.93 -3.10 6.70
C PRO A 197 6.87 -2.90 5.50
N LEU A 198 6.71 -3.68 4.44
CA LEU A 198 7.20 -3.33 3.11
C LEU A 198 6.18 -2.40 2.42
N LEU A 199 6.62 -1.26 1.91
CA LEU A 199 5.80 -0.39 1.08
C LEU A 199 5.93 -0.82 -0.39
N ALA A 200 4.82 -1.05 -1.08
CA ALA A 200 4.84 -1.51 -2.47
C ALA A 200 3.87 -0.73 -3.36
N ASN A 201 4.36 -0.32 -4.52
CA ASN A 201 3.59 0.30 -5.59
C ASN A 201 3.02 -0.82 -6.49
N VAL A 202 1.70 -1.02 -6.43
CA VAL A 202 0.98 -2.14 -7.04
C VAL A 202 0.01 -1.60 -8.09
N TYR A 203 0.30 -1.82 -9.38
CA TYR A 203 -0.52 -1.29 -10.48
C TYR A 203 -1.03 -2.40 -11.41
N PRO A 204 -2.22 -2.95 -11.15
CA PRO A 204 -2.95 -3.81 -12.08
C PRO A 204 -3.11 -3.19 -13.48
N TYR A 205 -3.25 -1.86 -13.55
CA TYR A 205 -3.28 -1.11 -14.81
C TYR A 205 -2.06 -1.41 -15.70
N ILE A 206 -0.84 -1.32 -15.14
CA ILE A 206 0.40 -1.50 -15.90
C ILE A 206 0.51 -2.93 -16.42
N ALA A 207 0.16 -3.91 -15.59
CA ALA A 207 0.15 -5.32 -15.98
C ALA A 207 -0.88 -5.59 -17.10
N HIS A 208 -2.12 -5.08 -16.96
CA HIS A 208 -3.15 -5.20 -18.00
C HIS A 208 -2.73 -4.52 -19.31
N ARG A 209 -2.20 -3.29 -19.25
CA ARG A 209 -1.73 -2.54 -20.42
C ARG A 209 -0.62 -3.28 -21.16
N THR A 210 0.28 -3.95 -20.44
CA THR A 210 1.42 -4.68 -21.03
C THR A 210 1.00 -6.04 -21.62
N SER A 211 0.04 -6.71 -20.99
CA SER A 211 -0.42 -8.05 -21.40
C SER A 211 -1.95 -8.14 -21.55
N PRO A 212 -2.58 -7.33 -22.40
CA PRO A 212 -4.05 -7.20 -22.46
C PRO A 212 -4.76 -8.44 -23.01
N ARG A 213 -4.02 -9.34 -23.67
CA ARG A 213 -4.54 -10.64 -24.15
C ARG A 213 -4.64 -11.67 -23.02
N ASP A 214 -3.72 -11.61 -22.07
CA ASP A 214 -3.59 -12.59 -20.99
C ASP A 214 -4.29 -12.13 -19.70
N ILE A 215 -4.34 -10.81 -19.49
CA ILE A 215 -4.95 -10.18 -18.33
C ILE A 215 -6.23 -9.48 -18.77
N GLN A 216 -7.38 -10.05 -18.40
CA GLN A 216 -8.69 -9.46 -18.69
C GLN A 216 -8.88 -8.14 -17.94
N LEU A 217 -9.53 -7.16 -18.59
CA LEU A 217 -9.82 -5.86 -17.98
C LEU A 217 -10.63 -6.02 -16.67
N ASN A 218 -11.64 -6.89 -16.67
CA ASN A 218 -12.48 -7.09 -15.49
C ASN A 218 -11.69 -7.69 -14.30
N TYR A 219 -10.73 -8.58 -14.59
CA TYR A 219 -9.81 -9.13 -13.58
C TYR A 219 -8.93 -8.03 -12.97
N ALA A 220 -8.49 -7.07 -13.78
CA ALA A 220 -7.65 -5.96 -13.33
C ALA A 220 -8.43 -4.83 -12.61
N THR A 221 -9.75 -4.74 -12.80
CA THR A 221 -10.62 -3.62 -12.33
C THR A 221 -11.67 -4.04 -11.31
N PHE A 222 -11.50 -5.21 -10.67
CA PHE A 222 -12.45 -5.77 -9.69
C PHE A 222 -13.88 -5.96 -10.23
N GLN A 223 -14.05 -6.02 -11.56
CA GLN A 223 -15.38 -6.16 -12.16
C GLN A 223 -15.78 -7.64 -12.31
N PRO A 224 -17.09 -7.95 -12.25
CA PRO A 224 -17.57 -9.31 -12.43
C PRO A 224 -17.29 -9.86 -13.83
N GLY A 225 -17.35 -11.18 -13.98
CA GLY A 225 -17.18 -11.86 -15.27
C GLY A 225 -15.74 -12.24 -15.63
N ALA A 226 -14.76 -11.89 -14.79
CA ALA A 226 -13.41 -12.44 -14.89
C ALA A 226 -13.39 -13.92 -14.49
N THR A 227 -12.67 -14.75 -15.25
CA THR A 227 -12.42 -16.14 -14.85
C THR A 227 -11.49 -16.16 -13.63
N PRO A 228 -11.90 -16.76 -12.49
CA PRO A 228 -11.01 -16.89 -11.34
C PRO A 228 -9.75 -17.69 -11.69
N VAL A 229 -8.60 -17.24 -11.20
CA VAL A 229 -7.31 -17.88 -11.41
C VAL A 229 -6.98 -18.74 -10.20
N ARG A 230 -6.79 -20.04 -10.41
CA ARG A 230 -6.32 -20.96 -9.37
C ARG A 230 -4.80 -21.00 -9.33
N ASP A 231 -4.22 -20.69 -8.18
CA ASP A 231 -2.78 -20.84 -7.95
C ASP A 231 -2.43 -22.31 -7.77
N ALA A 232 -1.63 -22.85 -8.69
CA ALA A 232 -1.28 -24.27 -8.70
C ALA A 232 -0.39 -24.70 -7.52
N GLY A 233 0.35 -23.76 -6.90
CA GLY A 233 1.29 -24.07 -5.83
C GLY A 233 0.65 -24.18 -4.44
N ASN A 234 -0.50 -23.54 -4.21
CA ASN A 234 -1.18 -23.57 -2.91
C ASN A 234 -2.71 -23.76 -2.99
N GLY A 235 -3.29 -23.77 -4.19
CA GLY A 235 -4.73 -23.96 -4.41
C GLY A 235 -5.60 -22.73 -4.14
N LEU A 236 -5.02 -21.57 -3.78
CA LEU A 236 -5.77 -20.34 -3.56
C LEU A 236 -6.42 -19.85 -4.86
N MET A 237 -7.59 -19.23 -4.73
CA MET A 237 -8.36 -18.69 -5.84
C MET A 237 -8.26 -17.17 -5.85
N TYR A 238 -7.84 -16.60 -6.97
CA TYR A 238 -7.74 -15.17 -7.19
C TYR A 238 -8.83 -14.71 -8.15
N THR A 239 -9.65 -13.76 -7.71
CA THR A 239 -10.76 -13.21 -8.51
C THR A 239 -10.45 -11.83 -9.08
N ASN A 240 -9.35 -11.22 -8.65
CA ASN A 240 -8.84 -9.96 -9.14
C ASN A 240 -7.30 -9.97 -9.15
N LEU A 241 -6.72 -9.13 -10.00
CA LEU A 241 -5.26 -9.05 -10.18
C LEU A 241 -4.53 -8.42 -9.00
N PHE A 242 -5.19 -7.50 -8.27
CA PHE A 242 -4.61 -6.85 -7.10
C PHE A 242 -4.22 -7.87 -6.03
N ASP A 243 -5.12 -8.80 -5.68
CA ASP A 243 -4.85 -9.87 -4.73
C ASP A 243 -3.67 -10.73 -5.17
N ALA A 244 -3.64 -11.12 -6.45
CA ALA A 244 -2.55 -11.93 -6.99
C ALA A 244 -1.19 -11.23 -6.90
N MET A 245 -1.15 -9.92 -7.17
CA MET A 245 0.08 -9.12 -7.08
C MET A 245 0.54 -8.93 -5.63
N VAL A 246 -0.38 -8.67 -4.70
CA VAL A 246 -0.06 -8.51 -3.27
C VAL A 246 0.39 -9.85 -2.66
N ASP A 247 -0.26 -10.95 -3.01
CA ASP A 247 0.12 -12.27 -2.50
C ASP A 247 1.44 -12.79 -3.09
N ALA A 248 1.82 -12.32 -4.28
CA ALA A 248 3.15 -12.55 -4.83
C ALA A 248 4.25 -11.85 -3.99
N LEU A 249 4.00 -10.63 -3.49
CA LEU A 249 4.91 -9.97 -2.54
C LEU A 249 5.01 -10.75 -1.23
N TYR A 250 3.87 -11.23 -0.69
CA TYR A 250 3.89 -12.05 0.52
C TYR A 250 4.64 -13.38 0.32
N ALA A 251 4.48 -14.04 -0.83
CA ALA A 251 5.24 -15.25 -1.15
C ALA A 251 6.76 -14.98 -1.21
N ALA A 252 7.18 -13.84 -1.79
CA ALA A 252 8.59 -13.44 -1.81
C ALA A 252 9.12 -13.14 -0.40
N LEU A 253 8.35 -12.44 0.44
CA LEU A 253 8.71 -12.16 1.85
C LEU A 253 8.87 -13.45 2.68
N GLU A 254 7.96 -14.41 2.52
CA GLU A 254 8.05 -15.70 3.21
C GLU A 254 9.33 -16.47 2.82
N LYS A 255 9.64 -16.53 1.52
CA LYS A 255 10.87 -17.20 1.04
C LYS A 255 12.15 -16.46 1.41
N ALA A 256 12.07 -15.16 1.67
CA ALA A 256 13.17 -14.37 2.23
C ALA A 256 13.36 -14.56 3.74
N GLY A 257 12.53 -15.38 4.40
CA GLY A 257 12.58 -15.62 5.85
C GLY A 257 11.89 -14.52 6.67
N ALA A 258 11.00 -13.73 6.07
CA ALA A 258 10.30 -12.62 6.70
C ALA A 258 8.76 -12.76 6.65
N PRO A 259 8.18 -13.90 7.08
CA PRO A 259 6.75 -14.21 6.89
C PRO A 259 5.80 -13.26 7.65
N ALA A 260 6.29 -12.61 8.70
CA ALA A 260 5.53 -11.68 9.54
C ALA A 260 5.51 -10.23 9.01
N VAL A 261 6.34 -9.91 8.00
CA VAL A 261 6.36 -8.57 7.41
C VAL A 261 5.06 -8.34 6.66
N ARG A 262 4.35 -7.26 7.03
CA ARG A 262 3.14 -6.82 6.34
C ARG A 262 3.50 -6.07 5.06
N VAL A 263 2.60 -6.11 4.07
CA VAL A 263 2.67 -5.23 2.90
C VAL A 263 1.69 -4.08 3.14
N VAL A 264 2.15 -2.86 2.86
CA VAL A 264 1.29 -1.67 2.70
C VAL A 264 1.37 -1.31 1.22
N VAL A 265 0.21 -1.22 0.56
CA VAL A 265 0.18 -0.81 -0.85
C VAL A 265 0.33 0.70 -0.90
N SER A 266 1.55 1.17 -1.07
CA SER A 266 1.90 2.58 -0.94
C SER A 266 1.50 3.41 -2.16
N GLU A 267 1.20 2.77 -3.28
CA GLU A 267 0.56 3.36 -4.45
C GLU A 267 -0.23 2.31 -5.20
N THR A 268 -1.40 2.71 -5.67
CA THR A 268 -2.15 1.96 -6.65
C THR A 268 -3.20 2.86 -7.30
N GLY A 269 -3.50 2.68 -8.58
CA GLY A 269 -4.45 3.53 -9.26
C GLY A 269 -4.65 3.14 -10.71
N TRP A 270 -5.50 3.90 -11.39
CA TRP A 270 -5.82 3.70 -12.79
C TRP A 270 -6.05 5.05 -13.48
N PRO A 271 -5.38 5.32 -14.61
CA PRO A 271 -5.48 6.62 -15.28
C PRO A 271 -6.83 6.78 -15.97
N SER A 272 -7.36 8.00 -15.96
CA SER A 272 -8.65 8.35 -16.54
C SER A 272 -8.59 8.78 -18.01
N ALA A 273 -7.41 9.01 -18.56
CA ALA A 273 -7.19 9.41 -19.94
C ALA A 273 -5.73 9.15 -20.35
N GLY A 274 -5.41 9.44 -21.61
CA GLY A 274 -4.03 9.52 -22.10
C GLY A 274 -3.45 8.22 -22.67
N GLY A 275 -4.15 7.09 -22.59
CA GLY A 275 -3.62 5.83 -23.09
C GLY A 275 -4.62 4.70 -23.19
N PHE A 276 -4.11 3.52 -23.55
CA PHE A 276 -4.90 2.30 -23.65
C PHE A 276 -5.60 1.99 -22.32
N ALA A 277 -6.90 1.66 -22.39
CA ALA A 277 -7.79 1.38 -21.26
C ALA A 277 -7.89 2.49 -20.19
N ALA A 278 -7.34 3.69 -20.46
CA ALA A 278 -7.41 4.83 -19.56
C ALA A 278 -8.67 5.65 -19.86
N THR A 279 -9.74 5.39 -19.12
CA THR A 279 -11.01 6.12 -19.22
C THR A 279 -11.55 6.43 -17.82
N PRO A 280 -12.40 7.46 -17.64
CA PRO A 280 -13.01 7.75 -16.35
C PRO A 280 -13.81 6.57 -15.79
N GLU A 281 -14.45 5.77 -16.65
CA GLU A 281 -15.22 4.59 -16.26
C GLU A 281 -14.32 3.49 -15.68
N ASN A 282 -13.21 3.17 -16.35
CA ASN A 282 -12.26 2.17 -15.85
C ASN A 282 -11.54 2.66 -14.60
N ALA A 283 -11.18 3.94 -14.54
CA ALA A 283 -10.56 4.54 -13.36
C ALA A 283 -11.48 4.49 -12.13
N ARG A 284 -12.76 4.83 -12.32
CA ARG A 284 -13.79 4.69 -11.28
C ARG A 284 -13.97 3.23 -10.86
N ALA A 285 -14.09 2.31 -11.82
CA ALA A 285 -14.27 0.89 -11.56
C ALA A 285 -13.12 0.34 -10.70
N TYR A 286 -11.88 0.68 -11.05
CA TYR A 286 -10.70 0.29 -10.30
C TYR A 286 -10.67 0.90 -8.89
N ASN A 287 -10.73 2.23 -8.79
CA ASN A 287 -10.53 2.92 -7.51
C ASN A 287 -11.68 2.66 -6.52
N GLN A 288 -12.94 2.62 -6.99
CA GLN A 288 -14.06 2.24 -6.11
C GLN A 288 -13.99 0.75 -5.74
N GLY A 289 -13.66 -0.13 -6.69
CA GLY A 289 -13.48 -1.54 -6.44
C GLY A 289 -12.40 -1.83 -5.39
N LEU A 290 -11.30 -1.08 -5.43
CA LEU A 290 -10.23 -1.12 -4.42
C LEU A 290 -10.75 -0.71 -3.04
N ILE A 291 -11.42 0.45 -2.92
CA ILE A 291 -11.98 0.94 -1.65
C ILE A 291 -12.93 -0.10 -1.04
N ASP A 292 -13.80 -0.66 -1.87
CA ASP A 292 -14.78 -1.67 -1.45
C ASP A 292 -14.13 -3.03 -1.12
N HIS A 293 -12.86 -3.22 -1.47
CA HIS A 293 -12.13 -4.49 -1.36
C HIS A 293 -11.15 -4.55 -0.20
N VAL A 294 -10.34 -3.51 0.04
CA VAL A 294 -9.18 -3.57 0.93
C VAL A 294 -9.47 -4.01 2.37
N ALA A 295 -10.68 -3.81 2.88
CA ALA A 295 -11.10 -4.29 4.21
C ALA A 295 -11.14 -5.82 4.35
N ARG A 296 -11.28 -6.55 3.23
CA ARG A 296 -11.34 -8.03 3.20
C ARG A 296 -9.95 -8.68 3.21
N GLY A 297 -8.94 -7.97 2.71
CA GLY A 297 -7.62 -8.53 2.46
C GLY A 297 -7.56 -9.44 1.24
N THR A 298 -6.46 -10.18 1.15
CA THR A 298 -6.20 -11.12 0.06
C THR A 298 -6.50 -12.57 0.46
N PRO A 299 -6.57 -13.52 -0.49
CA PRO A 299 -6.66 -14.95 -0.19
C PRO A 299 -5.58 -15.48 0.78
N LYS A 300 -4.32 -15.02 0.65
CA LYS A 300 -3.21 -15.49 1.52
C LYS A 300 -3.12 -14.73 2.84
N ARG A 301 -3.61 -13.49 2.90
CA ARG A 301 -3.63 -12.64 4.11
C ARG A 301 -5.02 -11.98 4.25
N PRO A 302 -6.02 -12.74 4.77
CA PRO A 302 -7.34 -12.17 5.05
C PRO A 302 -7.26 -11.09 6.13
N GLY A 303 -8.12 -10.09 5.99
CA GLY A 303 -8.19 -8.93 6.87
C GLY A 303 -7.64 -7.64 6.24
N PRO A 304 -7.87 -6.48 6.84
CA PRO A 304 -7.67 -5.21 6.16
C PRO A 304 -6.22 -4.96 5.69
N ILE A 305 -6.10 -4.46 4.45
CA ILE A 305 -4.84 -4.01 3.86
C ILE A 305 -4.82 -2.50 3.85
N GLU A 306 -3.75 -1.92 4.35
CA GLU A 306 -3.51 -0.49 4.20
C GLU A 306 -3.07 -0.19 2.76
N ALA A 307 -3.81 0.67 2.07
CA ALA A 307 -3.56 1.04 0.68
C ALA A 307 -3.70 2.55 0.45
N TYR A 308 -2.93 3.06 -0.50
CA TYR A 308 -2.93 4.47 -0.90
C TYR A 308 -3.27 4.59 -2.39
N VAL A 309 -4.38 5.26 -2.70
CA VAL A 309 -4.75 5.56 -4.08
C VAL A 309 -3.80 6.61 -4.65
N PHE A 310 -3.25 6.33 -5.84
CA PHE A 310 -2.48 7.26 -6.64
C PHE A 310 -3.41 7.85 -7.72
N ALA A 311 -3.76 9.15 -7.69
CA ALA A 311 -3.39 10.18 -6.71
C ALA A 311 -4.54 11.17 -6.45
N MET A 312 -4.33 12.15 -5.55
CA MET A 312 -5.36 13.14 -5.22
C MET A 312 -5.77 13.99 -6.43
N PHE A 313 -4.80 14.46 -7.22
CA PHE A 313 -5.04 15.36 -8.34
C PHE A 313 -4.36 14.87 -9.63
N ASN A 314 -4.88 15.32 -10.78
CA ASN A 314 -4.14 15.24 -12.03
C ASN A 314 -2.92 16.16 -11.97
N GLU A 315 -1.73 15.62 -12.24
CA GLU A 315 -0.44 16.29 -12.13
C GLU A 315 0.08 16.68 -13.53
N ASN A 316 -0.28 17.87 -14.01
CA ASN A 316 -0.09 18.28 -15.40
C ASN A 316 1.37 18.44 -15.84
N MET A 317 2.33 18.47 -14.90
CA MET A 317 3.76 18.58 -15.22
C MET A 317 4.50 17.24 -15.14
N LYS A 318 3.81 16.11 -14.91
CA LYS A 318 4.49 14.82 -14.90
C LYS A 318 5.15 14.52 -16.25
N PRO A 319 6.42 14.08 -16.24
CA PRO A 319 7.10 13.62 -17.44
C PRO A 319 6.61 12.21 -17.83
N GLY A 320 7.03 11.73 -19.00
CA GLY A 320 6.73 10.37 -19.46
C GLY A 320 5.41 10.27 -20.22
N ASP A 321 4.77 9.10 -20.09
CA ASP A 321 3.54 8.75 -20.81
C ASP A 321 2.39 9.70 -20.45
N GLU A 322 1.48 9.95 -21.39
CA GLU A 322 0.36 10.87 -21.17
C GLU A 322 -0.55 10.39 -20.01
N THR A 323 -0.61 9.08 -19.74
CA THR A 323 -1.37 8.55 -18.61
C THR A 323 -0.92 9.10 -17.26
N GLU A 324 0.36 9.44 -17.11
CA GLU A 324 0.93 9.95 -15.86
C GLU A 324 0.23 11.23 -15.38
N ARG A 325 -0.27 12.05 -16.32
CA ARG A 325 -0.97 13.31 -16.02
C ARG A 325 -2.43 13.11 -15.61
N ASN A 326 -2.93 11.87 -15.63
CA ASN A 326 -4.37 11.57 -15.59
C ASN A 326 -4.77 10.55 -14.50
N PHE A 327 -3.94 10.34 -13.47
CA PHE A 327 -4.23 9.45 -12.32
C PHE A 327 -5.08 10.07 -11.21
N GLY A 328 -5.40 11.36 -11.30
CA GLY A 328 -6.13 12.09 -10.27
C GLY A 328 -7.53 11.56 -10.01
N LEU A 329 -7.90 11.49 -8.74
CA LEU A 329 -9.28 11.37 -8.28
C LEU A 329 -10.05 12.67 -8.52
N PHE A 330 -9.36 13.81 -8.43
CA PHE A 330 -9.90 15.15 -8.60
C PHE A 330 -9.12 15.95 -9.63
N TYR A 331 -9.79 16.88 -10.29
CA TYR A 331 -9.13 17.95 -11.01
C TYR A 331 -8.53 18.96 -10.02
N PRO A 332 -7.56 19.80 -10.44
CA PRO A 332 -6.97 20.80 -9.55
C PRO A 332 -7.97 21.82 -8.97
N ASN A 333 -9.14 22.00 -9.60
CA ASN A 333 -10.24 22.81 -9.06
C ASN A 333 -11.10 22.07 -8.01
N LYS A 334 -10.67 20.90 -7.52
CA LYS A 334 -11.34 20.03 -6.54
C LYS A 334 -12.63 19.37 -7.04
N LEU A 335 -13.01 19.54 -8.32
CA LEU A 335 -14.10 18.77 -8.91
C LEU A 335 -13.67 17.32 -9.12
N PRO A 336 -14.54 16.32 -8.86
CA PRO A 336 -14.20 14.93 -9.11
C PRO A 336 -13.99 14.68 -10.60
N VAL A 337 -12.95 13.91 -10.95
CA VAL A 337 -12.77 13.42 -12.33
C VAL A 337 -13.85 12.38 -12.66
N TYR A 338 -14.24 11.59 -11.66
CA TYR A 338 -15.32 10.62 -11.69
C TYR A 338 -15.92 10.47 -10.28
N PRO A 339 -17.20 10.08 -10.14
CA PRO A 339 -17.85 9.98 -8.84
C PRO A 339 -17.30 8.80 -8.02
N MET A 340 -16.93 9.08 -6.77
CA MET A 340 -16.32 8.15 -5.81
C MET A 340 -16.99 8.27 -4.43
N ARG A 341 -16.92 7.20 -3.62
CA ARG A 341 -17.34 7.19 -2.21
C ARG A 341 -16.15 6.76 -1.34
N PHE A 342 -15.71 7.64 -0.45
CA PHE A 342 -14.55 7.40 0.44
C PHE A 342 -14.95 6.89 1.83
N ALA A 343 -16.23 6.90 2.16
CA ALA A 343 -16.90 6.22 3.26
C ALA A 343 -18.41 6.22 2.98
#